data_AF-A0A8R7P9P9-F1
#
_entry.id   AF-A0A8R7P9P9-F1
#
_cell.length_a   1.000
_cell.length_b   1.000
_cell.length_c   1.000
_cell.angle_alpha   90.00
_cell.angle_beta   90.00
_cell.angle_gamma   90.00
#
_symmetry.space_group_name_H-M   'P 1'
#
loop_
_entity.id
_entity.type
_entity.pdbx_description
1 polymer ?
#
loop_
_entity_poly.entity_id
_entity_poly.type
_entity_poly.pdbx_seq_one_letter_code
_entity_poly.pdbx_strand_id
1 'polypeptide(L)'
;MLVRSRARAANLCPYSGTNAHPTTAPVGRANTDVTSEYLIHLSIGAPRSQPVTLALDTGSDVVWTQCEPCAECFTQPLPRFDTAASNTVRSVACSDPLCKAHSEHGCFLHGCTY
;
A
#
# COMPACT_ATOMS: atom_id res chain seq x y z
N MET A 1 -10.05 -20.69 0.28
CA MET A 1 -10.29 -19.24 0.07
C MET A 1 -11.31 -18.70 1.06
N LEU A 2 -12.61 -19.02 0.96
CA LEU A 2 -13.68 -18.43 1.77
C LEU A 2 -13.46 -18.45 3.29
N VAL A 3 -13.02 -19.58 3.87
CA VAL A 3 -12.79 -19.70 5.32
C VAL A 3 -11.66 -18.78 5.80
N ARG A 4 -10.56 -18.70 5.04
CA ARG A 4 -9.43 -17.80 5.34
C ARG A 4 -9.84 -16.34 5.22
N SER A 5 -10.60 -15.98 4.18
CA SER A 5 -11.13 -14.63 4.00
C SER A 5 -12.05 -14.22 5.14
N ARG A 6 -12.93 -15.11 5.62
CA ARG A 6 -13.81 -14.85 6.77
C ARG A 6 -13.03 -14.68 8.07
N ALA A 7 -12.07 -15.55 8.35
CA ALA A 7 -11.24 -15.44 9.54
C ALA A 7 -10.43 -14.12 9.54
N ARG A 8 -9.88 -13.74 8.39
CA ARG A 8 -9.16 -12.48 8.22
C ARG A 8 -10.07 -11.26 8.42
N ALA A 9 -11.25 -11.26 7.80
CA ALA A 9 -12.22 -10.17 7.96
C ALA A 9 -12.66 -10.02 9.43
N ALA A 10 -12.97 -11.13 10.12
CA ALA A 10 -13.34 -11.12 11.53
C ALA A 10 -12.22 -10.56 12.42
N ASN A 11 -10.95 -10.84 12.10
CA ASN A 11 -9.80 -10.29 12.82
C ASN A 11 -9.56 -8.80 12.55
N LEU A 12 -9.81 -8.31 11.33
CA LEU A 12 -9.51 -6.93 10.94
C LEU A 12 -10.67 -5.95 11.18
N CYS A 13 -11.93 -6.40 11.15
CA CYS A 13 -13.10 -5.55 11.38
C CYS A 13 -13.04 -4.73 12.69
N PRO A 14 -12.58 -5.28 13.83
CA PRO A 14 -12.46 -4.53 15.08
C PRO A 14 -11.40 -3.40 15.02
N TYR A 15 -10.43 -3.50 14.12
CA TYR A 15 -9.32 -2.54 13.97
C TYR A 15 -9.52 -1.58 12.78
N SER A 16 -10.63 -1.69 12.05
CA SER A 16 -10.97 -0.73 11.02
C SER A 16 -11.23 0.63 11.67
N GLY A 17 -10.28 1.54 11.54
CA GLY A 17 -10.32 2.84 12.20
C GLY A 17 -11.58 3.62 11.82
N THR A 18 -12.31 4.11 12.82
CA THR A 18 -13.55 4.90 12.69
C THR A 18 -13.38 6.25 11.99
N ASN A 19 -12.16 6.60 11.57
CA ASN A 19 -11.78 7.87 10.94
C ASN A 19 -11.34 7.73 9.47
N ALA A 20 -11.45 6.53 8.87
CA ALA A 20 -11.14 6.38 7.45
C ALA A 20 -12.22 7.06 6.60
N HIS A 21 -11.84 8.05 5.81
CA HIS A 21 -12.73 8.59 4.80
C HIS A 21 -12.85 7.55 3.67
N PRO A 22 -14.07 7.12 3.30
CA PRO A 22 -14.23 6.17 2.21
C PRO A 22 -13.68 6.77 0.91
N THR A 23 -12.75 6.07 0.29
CA THR A 23 -12.17 6.45 -1.01
C THR A 23 -12.71 5.51 -2.08
N THR A 24 -13.29 6.08 -3.13
CA THR A 24 -13.68 5.33 -4.32
C THR A 24 -12.54 5.38 -5.33
N ALA A 25 -12.14 4.22 -5.84
CA ALA A 25 -11.11 4.12 -6.86
C ALA A 25 -11.58 3.17 -7.98
N PRO A 26 -11.33 3.50 -9.26
CA PRO A 26 -11.62 2.60 -10.37
C PRO A 26 -10.85 1.29 -10.24
N VAL A 27 -11.54 0.18 -10.51
CA VAL A 27 -10.95 -1.17 -10.54
C VAL A 27 -10.99 -1.71 -11.96
N GLY A 28 -9.83 -2.11 -12.48
CA GLY A 28 -9.68 -2.76 -13.78
C GLY A 28 -9.16 -4.19 -13.62
N ARG A 29 -9.45 -5.07 -14.58
CA ARG A 29 -8.76 -6.37 -14.67
C ARG A 29 -7.43 -6.16 -15.40
N ALA A 30 -6.35 -6.76 -14.90
CA ALA A 30 -5.08 -6.77 -15.63
C ALA A 30 -5.25 -7.47 -16.98
N ASN A 31 -4.91 -6.78 -18.08
CA ASN A 31 -5.02 -7.30 -19.45
C ASN A 31 -3.74 -8.04 -19.87
N THR A 32 -3.23 -8.94 -19.02
CA THR A 32 -2.07 -9.77 -19.37
C THR A 32 -2.49 -11.23 -19.44
N ASP A 33 -1.92 -11.99 -20.38
CA ASP A 33 -2.26 -13.40 -20.61
C ASP A 33 -1.92 -14.33 -19.42
N VAL A 34 -1.31 -13.78 -18.36
CA VAL A 34 -0.68 -14.55 -17.27
C VAL A 34 -1.23 -14.20 -15.88
N THR A 35 -1.92 -13.06 -15.69
CA THR A 35 -2.42 -12.65 -14.37
C THR A 35 -3.94 -12.47 -14.32
N SER A 36 -4.57 -13.00 -13.27
CA SER A 36 -6.00 -12.75 -12.96
C SER A 36 -6.13 -11.75 -11.81
N GLU A 37 -5.34 -10.67 -11.88
CA GLU A 37 -5.33 -9.64 -10.85
C GLU A 37 -6.31 -8.52 -11.18
N TYR A 38 -6.88 -7.96 -10.11
CA TYR A 38 -7.61 -6.70 -10.18
C TYR A 38 -6.66 -5.59 -9.80
N LEU A 39 -6.61 -4.55 -10.62
CA LEU A 39 -5.79 -3.37 -10.41
C LEU A 39 -6.67 -2.22 -9.94
N ILE A 40 -6.17 -1.45 -8.98
CA ILE A 40 -6.82 -0.24 -8.49
C ILE A 40 -5.96 0.96 -8.88
N HIS A 41 -6.61 2.01 -9.39
CA HIS A 41 -5.96 3.25 -9.78
C HIS A 41 -6.28 4.37 -8.79
N LEU A 42 -5.24 4.95 -8.20
CA LEU A 42 -5.35 6.02 -7.22
C LEU A 42 -4.22 7.03 -7.42
N SER A 43 -4.30 8.16 -6.72
CA SER A 43 -3.24 9.17 -6.69
C SER A 43 -2.84 9.47 -5.26
N ILE A 44 -1.53 9.53 -5.00
CA ILE A 44 -0.97 9.74 -3.66
C ILE A 44 -0.02 10.95 -3.63
N GLY A 45 0.12 11.56 -2.46
CA GLY A 45 0.98 12.75 -2.25
C GLY A 45 0.29 14.09 -2.53
N ALA A 46 0.98 15.17 -2.15
CA ALA A 46 0.52 16.56 -2.26
C ALA A 46 1.73 17.50 -2.41
N PRO A 47 1.60 18.70 -3.02
CA PRO A 47 0.36 19.34 -3.50
C PRO A 47 -0.17 18.78 -4.82
N ARG A 48 0.71 18.23 -5.67
CA ARG A 48 0.31 17.51 -6.88
C ARG A 48 0.36 16.02 -6.61
N SER A 49 -0.81 15.39 -6.58
CA SER A 49 -0.91 13.94 -6.42
C SER A 49 -0.31 13.21 -7.63
N GLN A 50 0.39 12.12 -7.38
CA GLN A 50 1.03 11.29 -8.39
C GLN A 50 0.23 9.99 -8.59
N PRO A 51 -0.06 9.57 -9.84
CA PRO A 51 -0.86 8.38 -10.10
C PRO A 51 -0.06 7.11 -9.78
N VAL A 52 -0.73 6.13 -9.16
CA VAL A 52 -0.20 4.80 -8.88
C VAL A 52 -1.22 3.73 -9.25
N THR A 53 -0.73 2.56 -9.65
CA THR A 53 -1.54 1.38 -9.95
C THR A 53 -1.11 0.27 -9.00
N LEU A 54 -2.06 -0.26 -8.23
CA LEU A 54 -1.81 -1.29 -7.23
C LEU A 54 -2.60 -2.57 -7.56
N ALA A 55 -2.05 -3.73 -7.23
CA ALA A 55 -2.83 -4.96 -7.19
C ALA A 55 -3.77 -4.96 -5.97
N LEU A 56 -5.04 -5.30 -6.18
CA LEU A 56 -6.01 -5.47 -5.11
C LEU A 56 -5.79 -6.85 -4.46
N ASP A 57 -5.05 -6.86 -3.36
CA ASP A 57 -4.80 -8.05 -2.56
C ASP A 57 -5.51 -7.97 -1.21
N THR A 58 -6.63 -8.69 -1.09
CA THR A 58 -7.36 -8.81 0.19
C THR A 58 -6.74 -9.86 1.12
N GLY A 59 -5.62 -10.49 0.73
CA GLY A 59 -4.87 -11.46 1.50
C GLY A 59 -3.74 -10.85 2.35
N SER A 60 -3.26 -9.66 2.02
CA SER A 60 -2.16 -8.96 2.70
C SER A 60 -2.59 -7.70 3.45
N ASP A 61 -1.78 -7.30 4.41
CA ASP A 61 -1.94 -6.20 5.38
C ASP A 61 -1.00 -5.02 5.10
N VAL A 62 -0.25 -5.07 4.00
CA VAL A 62 0.63 -3.99 3.53
C VAL A 62 0.09 -3.40 2.24
N VAL A 63 0.05 -2.07 2.17
CA VAL A 63 -0.17 -1.32 0.93
C VAL A 63 1.16 -0.68 0.53
N TRP A 64 1.67 -1.01 -0.65
CA TRP A 64 2.99 -0.56 -1.09
C TRP A 64 3.02 -0.22 -2.59
N THR A 65 3.95 0.65 -2.98
CA THR A 65 4.28 0.98 -4.38
C THR A 65 5.78 1.23 -4.50
N GLN A 66 6.36 1.07 -5.69
CA GLN A 66 7.74 1.48 -5.97
C GLN A 66 7.88 3.00 -5.87
N CYS A 67 8.96 3.46 -5.25
CA CYS A 67 9.26 4.89 -5.06
C CYS A 67 10.71 5.23 -5.45
N GLU A 68 11.00 6.52 -5.63
CA GLU A 68 12.35 7.02 -5.89
C GLU A 68 13.00 7.63 -4.63
N PRO A 69 14.32 7.44 -4.43
CA PRO A 69 15.23 6.60 -5.23
C PRO A 69 15.00 5.10 -4.98
N CYS A 70 15.14 4.28 -6.02
CA CYS A 70 15.02 2.83 -5.89
C CYS A 70 16.34 2.09 -6.17
N ALA A 71 16.70 1.16 -5.29
CA ALA A 71 17.85 0.28 -5.47
C ALA A 71 17.52 -0.93 -6.37
N GLU A 72 16.44 -1.64 -6.07
CA GLU A 72 15.98 -2.82 -6.82
C GLU A 72 14.51 -2.62 -7.20
N CYS A 73 14.28 -2.33 -8.47
CA CYS A 73 12.95 -2.02 -9.00
C CYS A 73 12.66 -2.77 -10.30
N PHE A 74 11.39 -3.06 -10.53
CA PHE A 74 10.86 -3.58 -11.78
C PHE A 74 10.28 -2.46 -12.65
N THR A 75 10.23 -2.73 -13.96
CA THR A 75 9.58 -1.85 -14.93
C THR A 75 8.07 -1.85 -14.70
N GLN A 76 7.49 -0.66 -14.56
CA GLN A 76 6.05 -0.47 -14.42
C GLN A 76 5.57 0.60 -15.41
N PRO A 77 4.28 0.56 -15.83
CA PRO A 77 3.76 1.50 -16.83
C PRO A 77 3.72 2.96 -16.36
N LEU A 78 3.42 3.19 -15.08
CA LEU A 78 3.42 4.52 -14.47
C LEU A 78 4.80 4.84 -13.87
N PRO A 79 5.21 6.11 -13.85
CA PRO A 79 6.39 6.52 -13.09
C PRO A 79 6.33 6.03 -11.64
N ARG A 80 7.49 5.73 -11.06
CA ARG A 80 7.60 5.44 -9.62
C ARG A 80 7.24 6.69 -8.82
N PHE A 81 6.74 6.48 -7.61
CA PHE A 81 6.36 7.58 -6.74
C PHE A 81 7.59 8.39 -6.32
N ASP A 82 7.67 9.65 -6.73
CA ASP A 82 8.72 10.57 -6.32
C ASP A 82 8.40 11.10 -4.92
N THR A 83 9.14 10.60 -3.93
CA THR A 83 8.98 11.00 -2.53
C THR A 83 9.39 12.45 -2.28
N ALA A 84 10.35 12.99 -3.05
CA ALA A 84 10.83 14.35 -2.92
C ALA A 84 9.84 15.38 -3.48
N ALA A 85 9.01 14.99 -4.44
CA ALA A 85 7.95 15.83 -5.01
C ALA A 85 6.69 15.94 -4.14
N SER A 86 6.62 15.24 -3.00
CA SER A 86 5.47 15.25 -2.11
C SER A 86 5.80 15.78 -0.71
N ASN A 87 5.15 16.88 -0.31
CA ASN A 87 5.36 17.49 1.01
C ASN A 87 4.61 16.77 2.16
N THR A 88 3.78 15.78 1.83
CA THR A 88 3.01 14.96 2.78
C THR A 88 3.68 13.63 3.11
N VAL A 89 4.78 13.27 2.45
CA VAL A 89 5.55 12.06 2.77
C VAL A 89 6.19 12.22 4.14
N ARG A 90 6.05 11.19 4.99
CA ARG A 90 6.69 11.09 6.30
C ARG A 90 7.16 9.65 6.49
N SER A 91 8.37 9.46 6.98
CA SER A 91 8.83 8.14 7.41
C SER A 91 8.09 7.72 8.67
N VAL A 92 7.80 6.43 8.77
CA VAL A 92 7.25 5.83 9.99
C VAL A 92 8.40 5.49 10.91
N ALA A 93 8.43 6.10 12.10
CA ALA A 93 9.44 5.78 13.11
C ALA A 93 9.19 4.38 13.70
N CYS A 94 10.26 3.69 14.11
CA CYS A 94 10.15 2.38 14.77
C CYS A 94 9.26 2.41 16.04
N SER A 95 9.21 3.54 16.75
CA SER A 95 8.38 3.70 17.94
C SER A 95 6.89 3.91 17.62
N ASP A 96 6.55 4.27 16.39
CA ASP A 96 5.20 4.60 15.94
C ASP A 96 4.26 3.39 16.10
N PRO A 97 3.03 3.58 16.64
CA PRO A 97 2.04 2.52 16.71
C PRO A 97 1.77 1.82 15.37
N LEU A 98 1.88 2.52 14.24
CA LEU A 98 1.72 1.94 12.90
C LEU A 98 2.78 0.88 12.62
N CYS A 99 4.03 1.11 13.03
CA CYS A 99 5.10 0.13 12.84
C CYS A 99 4.84 -1.16 13.60
N LYS A 100 4.36 -1.03 14.84
CA LYS A 100 4.10 -2.16 15.74
C LYS A 100 2.81 -2.92 15.42
N ALA A 101 1.96 -2.36 14.55
CA ALA A 101 0.69 -2.98 14.18
C ALA A 101 0.88 -4.22 13.28
N HIS A 102 1.99 -4.30 12.56
CA HIS A 102 2.34 -5.45 11.74
C HIS A 102 3.20 -6.44 12.53
N SER A 103 2.89 -7.73 12.49
CA SER A 103 3.67 -8.74 13.22
C SER A 103 5.07 -8.95 12.63
N GLU A 104 5.22 -8.71 11.33
CA GLU A 104 6.49 -8.81 10.60
C GLU A 104 7.02 -7.39 10.35
N HIS A 105 7.33 -6.64 11.40
CA HIS A 105 8.01 -5.35 11.27
C HIS A 105 9.47 -5.47 11.68
N GLY A 106 10.32 -4.66 11.05
CA GLY A 106 11.71 -4.48 11.42
C GLY A 106 12.00 -3.00 11.70
N CYS A 107 13.17 -2.75 12.28
CA CYS A 107 13.64 -1.39 12.51
C CYS A 107 15.06 -1.22 11.96
N PHE A 108 15.22 -0.30 11.03
CA PHE A 108 16.50 0.02 10.40
C PHE A 108 16.71 1.54 10.39
N LEU A 109 17.85 2.01 10.92
CA LEU A 109 18.18 3.43 11.03
C LEU A 109 17.02 4.30 11.59
N HIS A 110 16.36 3.80 12.65
CA HIS A 110 15.17 4.39 13.29
C HIS A 110 13.87 4.45 12.45
N GLY A 111 13.90 4.00 11.19
CA GLY A 111 12.73 3.80 10.35
C GLY A 111 12.13 2.39 10.51
N CYS A 112 10.82 2.31 10.30
CA CYS A 112 10.10 1.04 10.21
C CYS A 112 10.32 0.37 8.85
N THR A 113 10.48 -0.95 8.85
CA THR A 113 10.54 -1.80 7.65
C THR A 113 9.50 -2.92 7.74
N TYR A 114 9.00 -3.37 6.61
CA TYR A 114 8.03 -4.48 6.49
C TYR A 114 8.54 -5.48 5.45
#